data_AF-A0A2P6W659-F1
#
_entry.id   AF-A0A2P6W659-F1
#
_cell.length_a   1.000
_cell.length_b   1.000
_cell.length_c   1.000
_cell.angle_alpha   90.00
_cell.angle_beta   90.00
_cell.angle_gamma   90.00
#
_symmetry.space_group_name_H-M   'P 1'
#
loop_
_entity.id
_entity.type
_entity.pdbx_description
1 polymer ?
#
loop_
_entity_poly.entity_id
_entity_poly.type
_entity_poly.pdbx_seq_one_letter_code
_entity_poly.pdbx_strand_id
1 'polypeptide(L)'
;MKGQVTIEFLASFFLYILAVVAVFQFVSSGIPDFNNSMTQKTLHYEAKYVSDQMLKQPGYHTEGLGGTNWEKNSSTRNSLNSLGLASEYMKIDPDKLEQLSTVGQSKVNYSQFIDTVGVDNQYYFNFTWTPVVKTYQSFYKRDPPTGLTVPDHDLYQRARGRVHYGNVTLNGETRHFLVTEHRTGYNTTYVSGNRDFQNSDPKGLDSTVNFGGQIFKVSGFQNVRYHRGGLVFLESHVKGFGSSLDRSEEVVKFNRYPSYDADNSDLMPMRVEVYVT
;
A
#
# COMPACT_ATOMS: atom_id res chain seq x y z
N MET A 1 -76.78 -13.83 -26.74
CA MET A 1 -75.79 -13.23 -25.79
C MET A 1 -74.99 -14.31 -25.01
N LYS A 2 -74.50 -15.38 -25.66
CA LYS A 2 -73.65 -16.42 -25.02
C LYS A 2 -72.24 -16.57 -25.64
N GLY A 3 -71.99 -16.01 -26.83
CA GLY A 3 -70.68 -16.08 -27.51
C GLY A 3 -69.76 -14.88 -27.26
N GLN A 4 -70.33 -13.72 -26.90
CA GLN A 4 -69.55 -12.50 -26.67
C GLN A 4 -68.83 -12.54 -25.30
N VAL A 5 -69.49 -13.09 -24.28
CA VAL A 5 -68.92 -13.31 -22.94
C VAL A 5 -67.73 -14.28 -22.99
N THR A 6 -67.76 -15.28 -23.87
CA THR A 6 -66.67 -16.27 -24.02
C THR A 6 -65.44 -15.68 -24.70
N ILE A 7 -65.63 -14.81 -25.70
CA ILE A 7 -64.52 -14.15 -26.41
C ILE A 7 -63.88 -13.07 -25.53
N GLU A 8 -64.68 -12.29 -24.80
CA GLU A 8 -64.18 -11.29 -23.85
C GLU A 8 -63.44 -11.94 -22.68
N PHE A 9 -63.90 -13.09 -22.19
CA PHE A 9 -63.20 -13.86 -21.15
C PHE A 9 -61.87 -14.44 -21.66
N LEU A 10 -61.85 -14.99 -22.87
CA LEU A 10 -60.62 -15.48 -23.51
C LEU A 10 -59.62 -14.35 -23.76
N ALA A 11 -60.07 -13.20 -24.27
CA ALA A 11 -59.23 -12.03 -24.49
C ALA A 11 -58.66 -11.49 -23.17
N SER A 12 -59.47 -11.43 -22.11
CA SER A 12 -59.03 -11.01 -20.77
C SER A 12 -58.02 -11.98 -20.17
N PHE A 13 -58.21 -13.28 -20.37
CA PHE A 13 -57.28 -14.31 -19.92
C PHE A 13 -55.94 -14.25 -20.67
N PHE A 14 -55.95 -14.04 -21.98
CA PHE A 14 -54.72 -13.83 -22.77
C PHE A 14 -54.01 -12.53 -22.40
N LEU A 15 -54.75 -11.44 -22.16
CA LEU A 15 -54.18 -10.18 -21.67
C LEU A 15 -53.60 -10.33 -20.27
N TYR A 16 -54.23 -11.11 -19.39
CA TYR A 16 -53.69 -11.42 -18.07
C TYR A 16 -52.41 -12.25 -18.16
N ILE A 17 -52.36 -13.28 -19.01
CA ILE A 17 -51.13 -14.05 -19.24
C ILE A 17 -50.04 -13.16 -19.84
N LEU A 18 -50.35 -12.31 -20.81
CA LEU A 18 -49.40 -11.36 -21.37
C LEU A 18 -48.91 -10.36 -20.33
N ALA A 19 -49.78 -9.86 -19.45
CA ALA A 19 -49.40 -8.98 -18.36
C ALA A 19 -48.52 -9.70 -17.33
N VAL A 20 -48.82 -10.96 -17.00
CA VAL A 20 -48.00 -11.78 -16.09
C VAL A 20 -46.64 -12.08 -16.71
N VAL A 21 -46.57 -12.44 -17.98
CA VAL A 21 -45.29 -12.68 -18.70
C VAL A 21 -44.49 -11.39 -18.82
N ALA A 22 -45.14 -10.26 -19.12
CA ALA A 22 -44.50 -8.94 -19.16
C ALA A 22 -43.98 -8.54 -17.78
N VAL A 23 -44.74 -8.80 -16.71
CA VAL A 23 -44.29 -8.58 -15.32
C VAL A 23 -43.14 -9.52 -14.96
N PHE A 24 -43.17 -10.80 -15.35
CA PHE A 24 -42.06 -11.72 -15.13
C PHE A 24 -40.80 -11.31 -15.90
N GLN A 25 -40.92 -10.80 -17.14
CA GLN A 25 -39.79 -10.26 -17.90
C GLN A 25 -39.30 -8.91 -17.35
N PHE A 26 -40.19 -8.05 -16.83
CA PHE A 26 -39.82 -6.79 -16.15
C PHE A 26 -39.18 -7.04 -14.78
N VAL A 27 -39.64 -8.05 -14.05
CA VAL A 27 -39.07 -8.45 -12.75
C VAL A 27 -37.78 -9.25 -12.94
N SER A 28 -37.61 -10.01 -14.03
CA SER A 28 -36.32 -10.66 -14.34
C SER A 28 -35.28 -9.69 -14.89
N SER A 29 -35.70 -8.61 -15.56
CA SER A 29 -34.80 -7.50 -15.95
C SER A 29 -34.49 -6.54 -14.80
N GLY A 30 -35.18 -6.72 -13.66
CA GLY A 30 -34.99 -6.00 -12.42
C GLY A 30 -34.55 -6.89 -11.25
N ILE A 31 -33.75 -7.94 -11.50
CA ILE A 31 -32.84 -8.46 -10.46
C ILE A 31 -31.64 -7.50 -10.46
N PRO A 32 -31.58 -6.51 -9.56
CA PRO A 32 -30.49 -5.55 -9.55
C PRO A 32 -29.25 -6.28 -9.00
N ASP A 33 -28.18 -6.31 -9.80
CA ASP A 33 -26.78 -6.50 -9.38
C ASP A 33 -26.44 -7.60 -8.36
N PHE A 34 -27.22 -8.67 -8.24
CA PHE A 34 -26.80 -9.82 -7.43
C PHE A 34 -25.56 -10.49 -8.03
N ASN A 35 -25.50 -10.60 -9.36
CA ASN A 35 -24.31 -11.10 -10.06
C ASN A 35 -23.11 -10.15 -9.91
N ASN A 36 -23.30 -8.84 -10.09
CA ASN A 36 -22.20 -7.88 -9.92
C ASN A 36 -21.68 -7.84 -8.47
N SER A 37 -22.58 -7.89 -7.48
CA SER A 37 -22.19 -7.95 -6.07
C SER A 37 -21.54 -9.29 -5.67
N MET A 38 -21.93 -10.40 -6.30
CA MET A 38 -21.32 -11.71 -6.06
C MET A 38 -19.96 -11.81 -6.74
N THR A 39 -19.82 -11.34 -7.98
CA THR A 39 -18.54 -11.25 -8.71
C THR A 39 -17.56 -10.37 -7.95
N GLN A 40 -17.97 -9.17 -7.52
CA GLN A 40 -17.13 -8.28 -6.71
C GLN A 40 -16.75 -8.90 -5.36
N LYS A 41 -17.66 -9.64 -4.70
CA LYS A 41 -17.33 -10.38 -3.46
C LYS A 41 -16.34 -11.51 -3.72
N THR A 42 -16.51 -12.27 -4.80
CA THR A 42 -15.58 -13.36 -5.19
C THR A 42 -14.20 -12.78 -5.47
N LEU A 43 -14.10 -11.72 -6.27
CA LEU A 43 -12.85 -11.00 -6.52
C LEU A 43 -12.22 -10.51 -5.20
N HIS A 44 -13.04 -10.05 -4.26
CA HIS A 44 -12.59 -9.64 -2.94
C HIS A 44 -12.03 -10.79 -2.09
N TYR A 45 -12.70 -11.93 -2.07
CA TYR A 45 -12.22 -13.12 -1.35
C TYR A 45 -10.97 -13.70 -1.98
N GLU A 46 -10.89 -13.71 -3.30
CA GLU A 46 -9.74 -14.22 -4.03
C GLU A 46 -8.53 -13.30 -3.90
N ALA A 47 -8.68 -11.98 -4.10
CA ALA A 47 -7.62 -11.00 -3.85
C ALA A 47 -7.12 -11.05 -2.40
N LYS A 48 -8.05 -11.18 -1.45
CA LYS A 48 -7.72 -11.44 -0.05
C LYS A 48 -6.92 -12.74 0.08
N TYR A 49 -7.37 -13.84 -0.50
CA TYR A 49 -6.69 -15.13 -0.47
C TYR A 49 -5.28 -15.07 -1.06
N VAL A 50 -5.10 -14.51 -2.26
CA VAL A 50 -3.79 -14.39 -2.91
C VAL A 50 -2.85 -13.50 -2.10
N SER A 51 -3.34 -12.34 -1.65
CA SER A 51 -2.57 -11.45 -0.78
C SER A 51 -2.21 -12.12 0.54
N ASP A 52 -3.12 -12.92 1.09
CA ASP A 52 -2.92 -13.68 2.30
C ASP A 52 -1.88 -14.78 2.07
N GLN A 53 -1.92 -15.52 0.95
CA GLN A 53 -0.87 -16.48 0.62
C GLN A 53 0.47 -15.75 0.52
N MET A 54 0.56 -14.70 -0.30
CA MET A 54 1.79 -13.89 -0.40
C MET A 54 2.29 -13.33 0.92
N LEU A 55 1.45 -13.13 1.93
CA LEU A 55 1.84 -12.59 3.23
C LEU A 55 1.93 -13.66 4.33
N LYS A 56 1.48 -14.89 4.10
CA LYS A 56 1.49 -15.99 5.08
C LYS A 56 2.67 -16.90 4.78
N GLN A 57 3.80 -16.64 5.41
CA GLN A 57 4.78 -17.61 5.93
C GLN A 57 6.13 -16.90 6.17
N PRO A 58 6.79 -17.12 7.32
CA PRO A 58 8.06 -16.48 7.63
C PRO A 58 9.12 -16.78 6.57
N GLY A 59 9.84 -15.74 6.12
CA GLY A 59 11.19 -15.91 5.59
C GLY A 59 12.12 -16.27 6.72
N TYR A 60 12.92 -17.31 6.51
CA TYR A 60 13.87 -17.73 7.52
C TYR A 60 15.08 -16.80 7.48
N HIS A 61 15.31 -16.11 8.58
CA HIS A 61 16.49 -15.30 8.89
C HIS A 61 17.52 -16.14 9.65
N THR A 62 18.80 -15.83 9.48
CA THR A 62 19.98 -16.57 9.96
C THR A 62 20.26 -16.50 11.48
N GLU A 63 19.36 -16.01 12.33
CA GLU A 63 19.59 -15.90 13.79
C GLU A 63 18.62 -16.70 14.68
N GLY A 64 18.49 -18.02 14.44
CA GLY A 64 17.91 -18.93 15.44
C GLY A 64 17.25 -20.20 14.89
N LEU A 65 17.66 -21.36 15.46
CA LEU A 65 17.18 -22.76 15.40
C LEU A 65 16.12 -23.24 14.38
N GLY A 66 16.04 -22.67 13.18
CA GLY A 66 15.60 -23.43 12.03
C GLY A 66 15.95 -22.73 10.72
N GLY A 67 15.52 -23.30 9.61
CA GLY A 67 15.72 -22.70 8.30
C GLY A 67 16.99 -23.14 7.58
N THR A 68 17.20 -24.44 7.43
CA THR A 68 18.25 -24.99 6.55
C THR A 68 17.72 -25.49 5.20
N ASN A 69 16.47 -25.17 4.82
CA ASN A 69 15.81 -25.71 3.62
C ASN A 69 15.26 -24.68 2.63
N TRP A 70 15.35 -23.36 2.90
CA TRP A 70 15.03 -22.33 1.91
C TRP A 70 16.13 -22.23 0.83
N GLU A 71 17.36 -22.60 1.21
CA GLU A 71 18.56 -22.67 0.36
C GLU A 71 18.47 -23.69 -0.79
N LYS A 72 17.36 -24.43 -0.93
CA LYS A 72 17.21 -25.45 -1.98
C LYS A 72 16.02 -25.28 -2.92
N ASN A 73 15.17 -24.26 -2.77
CA ASN A 73 13.80 -24.43 -3.25
C ASN A 73 13.03 -23.18 -3.72
N SER A 74 13.66 -22.02 -3.92
CA SER A 74 13.02 -20.91 -4.64
C SER A 74 12.86 -21.17 -6.16
N SER A 75 13.47 -22.25 -6.68
CA SER A 75 13.51 -22.62 -8.10
C SER A 75 12.87 -23.98 -8.44
N THR A 76 12.20 -24.64 -7.49
CA THR A 76 11.65 -26.00 -7.70
C THR A 76 10.14 -26.01 -7.47
N ARG A 77 9.40 -26.62 -8.41
CA ARG A 77 7.92 -26.71 -8.47
C ARG A 77 7.26 -27.21 -7.17
N ASN A 78 8.01 -27.90 -6.30
CA ASN A 78 7.54 -28.46 -5.04
C ASN A 78 7.62 -27.50 -3.83
N SER A 79 8.20 -26.31 -3.99
CA SER A 79 8.32 -25.30 -2.92
C SER A 79 7.58 -23.99 -3.17
N LEU A 80 6.74 -23.98 -4.20
CA LEU A 80 5.78 -22.91 -4.44
C LEU A 80 4.67 -22.88 -3.35
N ASN A 81 4.58 -23.88 -2.47
CA ASN A 81 3.69 -23.89 -1.30
C ASN A 81 4.18 -23.02 -0.12
N SER A 82 5.36 -22.39 -0.23
CA SER A 82 5.89 -21.46 0.78
C SER A 82 6.04 -20.03 0.24
N LEU A 83 5.14 -19.64 -0.65
CA LEU A 83 4.93 -18.25 -1.02
C LEU A 83 4.47 -17.51 0.24
N GLY A 84 5.40 -16.85 0.91
CA GLY A 84 5.10 -16.04 2.09
C GLY A 84 6.18 -15.01 2.23
N LEU A 85 5.81 -13.74 2.15
CA LEU A 85 6.69 -12.59 2.29
C LEU A 85 6.75 -12.14 3.75
N ALA A 86 5.72 -12.46 4.56
CA ALA A 86 5.60 -12.00 5.93
C ALA A 86 5.62 -13.13 6.99
N SER A 87 6.29 -12.88 8.12
CA SER A 87 6.27 -13.76 9.30
C SER A 87 4.97 -13.64 10.11
N GLU A 88 4.81 -14.46 11.15
CA GLU A 88 3.70 -14.35 12.12
C GLU A 88 3.58 -12.96 12.76
N TYR A 89 4.67 -12.17 12.72
CA TYR A 89 4.73 -10.78 13.18
C TYR A 89 4.46 -9.75 12.06
N MET A 90 3.92 -10.18 10.90
CA MET A 90 3.69 -9.36 9.71
C MET A 90 4.95 -8.65 9.19
N LYS A 91 6.14 -9.24 9.35
CA LYS A 91 7.42 -8.68 8.89
C LYS A 91 7.76 -9.17 7.48
N ILE A 92 7.87 -8.27 6.51
CA ILE A 92 8.34 -8.55 5.15
C ILE A 92 9.86 -8.75 5.12
N ASP A 93 10.26 -9.86 4.50
CA ASP A 93 11.65 -10.20 4.19
C ASP A 93 12.08 -9.53 2.86
N PRO A 94 13.05 -8.60 2.86
CA PRO A 94 13.54 -7.91 1.67
C PRO A 94 14.07 -8.86 0.59
N ASP A 95 14.78 -9.92 0.97
CA ASP A 95 15.39 -10.86 0.03
C ASP A 95 14.30 -11.63 -0.72
N LYS A 96 13.23 -12.03 -0.01
CA LYS A 96 12.07 -12.66 -0.64
C LYS A 96 11.35 -11.74 -1.60
N LEU A 97 11.21 -10.46 -1.24
CA LEU A 97 10.64 -9.48 -2.16
C LEU A 97 11.51 -9.37 -3.42
N GLU A 98 12.83 -9.44 -3.29
CA GLU A 98 13.76 -9.41 -4.43
C GLU A 98 13.61 -10.61 -5.38
N GLN A 99 13.23 -11.79 -4.86
CA GLN A 99 13.04 -13.04 -5.63
C GLN A 99 11.78 -13.07 -6.51
N LEU A 100 10.83 -12.14 -6.31
CA LEU A 100 9.67 -12.03 -7.20
C LEU A 100 10.07 -11.41 -8.54
N SER A 101 9.53 -11.88 -9.66
CA SER A 101 9.73 -11.20 -10.95
C SER A 101 8.47 -11.21 -11.78
N THR A 102 8.14 -10.09 -12.44
CA THR A 102 7.05 -10.10 -13.42
C THR A 102 7.41 -10.93 -14.65
N VAL A 103 8.68 -10.91 -15.08
CA VAL A 103 9.21 -11.64 -16.26
C VAL A 103 10.55 -12.30 -15.96
N GLY A 104 10.83 -13.47 -16.56
CA GLY A 104 12.12 -14.15 -16.46
C GLY A 104 12.04 -15.60 -15.97
N GLN A 105 13.17 -16.31 -16.04
CA GLN A 105 13.27 -17.74 -15.68
C GLN A 105 14.14 -18.02 -14.44
N SER A 106 14.91 -17.04 -13.97
CA SER A 106 15.85 -17.18 -12.83
C SER A 106 15.23 -16.87 -11.47
N LYS A 107 13.99 -16.38 -11.45
CA LYS A 107 13.22 -15.93 -10.29
C LYS A 107 11.81 -16.50 -10.39
N VAL A 108 11.06 -16.54 -9.28
CA VAL A 108 9.64 -16.94 -9.33
C VAL A 108 8.89 -15.90 -10.16
N ASN A 109 8.49 -16.30 -11.36
CA ASN A 109 7.78 -15.40 -12.25
C ASN A 109 6.28 -15.38 -11.95
N TYR A 110 5.61 -14.32 -12.40
CA TYR A 110 4.21 -14.10 -12.10
C TYR A 110 3.28 -15.24 -12.59
N SER A 111 3.52 -15.81 -13.78
CA SER A 111 2.74 -16.94 -14.28
C SER A 111 2.86 -18.17 -13.37
N GLN A 112 4.09 -18.51 -12.95
CA GLN A 112 4.34 -19.61 -12.01
C GLN A 112 3.66 -19.38 -10.66
N PHE A 113 3.66 -18.12 -10.18
CA PHE A 113 3.01 -17.73 -8.94
C PHE A 113 1.49 -17.94 -9.03
N ILE A 114 0.84 -17.42 -10.07
CA ILE A 114 -0.62 -17.55 -10.26
C ILE A 114 -1.04 -19.01 -10.44
N ASP A 115 -0.32 -19.77 -11.27
CA ASP A 115 -0.59 -21.21 -11.46
C ASP A 115 -0.52 -22.01 -10.16
N THR A 116 0.35 -21.59 -9.24
CA THR A 116 0.51 -22.24 -7.93
C THR A 116 -0.64 -21.88 -7.00
N VAL A 117 -0.95 -20.59 -6.89
CA VAL A 117 -2.00 -20.12 -5.99
C VAL A 117 -3.38 -20.57 -6.48
N GLY A 118 -3.49 -20.93 -7.78
CA GLY A 118 -4.66 -21.56 -8.36
C GLY A 118 -5.84 -20.60 -8.42
N VAL A 119 -5.58 -19.39 -8.91
CA VAL A 119 -6.56 -18.30 -8.99
C VAL A 119 -6.88 -17.94 -10.42
N ASP A 120 -8.12 -17.53 -10.63
CA ASP A 120 -8.72 -17.36 -11.95
C ASP A 120 -8.46 -15.95 -12.52
N ASN A 121 -8.19 -14.97 -11.65
CA ASN A 121 -8.03 -13.57 -12.02
C ASN A 121 -6.56 -13.12 -12.07
N GLN A 122 -6.33 -11.94 -12.66
CA GLN A 122 -5.01 -11.35 -12.79
C GLN A 122 -4.80 -10.26 -11.72
N TYR A 123 -3.58 -10.19 -11.19
CA TYR A 123 -3.23 -9.35 -10.06
C TYR A 123 -1.95 -8.57 -10.30
N TYR A 124 -1.94 -7.34 -9.83
CA TYR A 124 -0.75 -6.52 -9.68
C TYR A 124 -0.56 -6.10 -8.22
N PHE A 125 0.63 -6.38 -7.68
CA PHE A 125 1.06 -6.06 -6.33
C PHE A 125 2.03 -4.89 -6.38
N ASN A 126 1.69 -3.81 -5.68
CA ASN A 126 2.55 -2.64 -5.52
C ASN A 126 3.02 -2.52 -4.07
N PHE A 127 4.33 -2.65 -3.88
CA PHE A 127 5.01 -2.63 -2.59
C PHE A 127 5.63 -1.27 -2.34
N THR A 128 5.16 -0.56 -1.31
CA THR A 128 5.64 0.78 -0.92
C THR A 128 6.09 0.78 0.54
N TRP A 129 7.36 1.08 0.80
CA TRP A 129 7.87 1.25 2.15
C TRP A 129 7.47 2.62 2.68
N THR A 130 6.90 2.70 3.88
CA THR A 130 6.34 3.93 4.45
C THR A 130 6.99 4.32 5.80
N PRO A 131 8.30 4.60 5.87
CA PRO A 131 8.95 4.92 7.14
C PRO A 131 8.44 6.24 7.72
N VAL A 132 8.48 6.34 9.05
CA VAL A 132 8.00 7.52 9.78
C VAL A 132 9.14 8.12 10.58
N VAL A 133 9.46 9.39 10.30
CA VAL A 133 10.43 10.15 11.09
C VAL A 133 9.74 10.72 12.32
N LYS A 134 10.24 10.37 13.50
CA LYS A 134 9.73 10.88 14.78
C LYS A 134 10.43 12.19 15.14
N THR A 135 9.70 13.29 15.12
CA THR A 135 10.20 14.65 15.40
C THR A 135 9.57 15.22 16.68
N TYR A 136 9.61 14.43 17.75
CA TYR A 136 8.95 14.75 19.02
C TYR A 136 9.64 15.86 19.82
N GLN A 137 10.93 16.07 19.61
CA GLN A 137 11.63 17.18 20.23
C GLN A 137 11.20 18.48 19.56
N SER A 138 11.08 19.56 20.33
CA SER A 138 10.77 20.86 19.78
C SER A 138 11.51 21.97 20.51
N PHE A 139 11.78 23.05 19.80
CA PHE A 139 12.43 24.25 20.33
C PHE A 139 11.82 25.49 19.69
N TYR A 140 12.08 26.67 20.27
CA TYR A 140 11.73 27.94 19.66
C TYR A 140 12.86 28.39 18.75
N LYS A 141 12.56 28.86 17.53
CA LYS A 141 13.57 29.28 16.53
C LYS A 141 14.67 30.20 17.08
N ARG A 142 14.33 31.06 18.03
CA ARG A 142 15.25 32.02 18.67
C ARG A 142 16.21 31.39 19.68
N ASP A 143 15.99 30.13 20.04
CA ASP A 143 16.71 29.39 21.06
C ASP A 143 16.88 27.92 20.61
N PRO A 144 17.68 27.69 19.55
CA PRO A 144 17.96 26.34 19.10
C PRO A 144 18.85 25.58 20.11
N PRO A 145 18.73 24.25 20.21
CA PRO A 145 19.60 23.45 21.06
C PRO A 145 21.09 23.63 20.71
N THR A 146 21.96 23.56 21.71
CA THR A 146 23.42 23.63 21.51
C THR A 146 23.90 22.60 20.49
N GLY A 147 24.72 23.04 19.53
CA GLY A 147 25.29 22.19 18.49
C GLY A 147 24.33 21.85 17.34
N LEU A 148 23.18 22.54 17.26
CA LEU A 148 22.28 22.51 16.11
C LEU A 148 22.31 23.87 15.42
N THR A 149 22.71 23.89 14.15
CA THR A 149 22.56 25.10 13.31
C THR A 149 21.18 25.07 12.66
N VAL A 150 20.65 26.24 12.33
CA VAL A 150 19.34 26.38 11.68
C VAL A 150 19.54 26.75 10.21
N PRO A 151 18.59 26.42 9.32
CA PRO A 151 18.68 26.79 7.91
C PRO A 151 18.82 28.29 7.70
N ASP A 152 19.80 28.67 6.87
CA ASP A 152 19.92 30.03 6.36
C ASP A 152 19.07 30.19 5.10
N HIS A 153 17.75 30.05 5.29
CA HIS A 153 16.79 30.07 4.20
C HIS A 153 15.58 30.97 4.54
N ASP A 154 15.18 31.81 3.58
CA ASP A 154 14.05 32.75 3.71
C ASP A 154 12.77 32.09 4.24
N LEU A 155 12.47 30.90 3.72
CA LEU A 155 11.30 30.13 4.17
C LEU A 155 11.42 29.76 5.64
N TYR A 156 12.60 29.33 6.12
CA TYR A 156 12.80 29.05 7.54
C TYR A 156 12.58 30.30 8.38
N GLN A 157 13.12 31.44 7.96
CA GLN A 157 12.95 32.72 8.68
C GLN A 157 11.50 33.16 8.78
N ARG A 158 10.67 32.88 7.77
CA ARG A 158 9.22 33.18 7.77
C ARG A 158 8.35 32.13 8.48
N ALA A 159 8.91 30.99 8.87
CA ALA A 159 8.18 29.97 9.62
C ALA A 159 7.75 30.47 11.01
N ARG A 160 6.68 29.88 11.55
CA ARG A 160 6.26 30.16 12.93
C ARG A 160 7.33 29.75 13.95
N GLY A 161 7.18 30.26 15.17
CA GLY A 161 8.24 30.22 16.17
C GLY A 161 8.65 28.84 16.69
N ARG A 162 7.79 27.80 16.60
CA ARG A 162 8.10 26.45 17.10
C ARG A 162 8.61 25.57 15.96
N VAL A 163 9.73 24.89 16.20
CA VAL A 163 10.35 23.94 15.27
C VAL A 163 10.39 22.58 15.92
N HIS A 164 10.05 21.56 15.16
CA HIS A 164 10.14 20.16 15.57
C HIS A 164 11.41 19.54 15.02
N TYR A 165 12.02 18.63 15.78
CA TYR A 165 13.30 18.04 15.44
C TYR A 165 13.32 16.55 15.79
N GLY A 166 14.03 15.79 14.97
CA GLY A 166 14.25 14.36 15.15
C GLY A 166 15.23 13.82 14.12
N ASN A 167 15.40 12.51 14.10
CA ASN A 167 16.18 11.81 13.10
C ASN A 167 15.54 10.45 12.78
N VAL A 168 16.03 9.85 11.71
CA VAL A 168 15.74 8.46 11.37
C VAL A 168 16.99 7.86 10.74
N THR A 169 17.21 6.57 10.96
CA THR A 169 18.24 5.78 10.29
C THR A 169 17.55 4.81 9.35
N LEU A 170 17.88 4.90 8.05
CA LEU A 170 17.36 4.03 6.99
C LEU A 170 18.53 3.66 6.08
N ASN A 171 18.63 2.40 5.64
CA ASN A 171 19.70 1.91 4.77
C ASN A 171 21.10 2.24 5.31
N GLY A 172 21.29 2.06 6.61
CA GLY A 172 22.53 2.39 7.34
C GLY A 172 22.87 3.89 7.44
N GLU A 173 22.04 4.79 6.89
CA GLU A 173 22.29 6.22 6.88
C GLU A 173 21.35 6.97 7.84
N THR A 174 21.92 7.76 8.74
CA THR A 174 21.15 8.62 9.65
C THR A 174 20.95 10.00 9.03
N ARG A 175 19.71 10.47 8.98
CA ARG A 175 19.38 11.84 8.58
C ARG A 175 18.61 12.55 9.69
N HIS A 176 18.92 13.81 9.88
CA HIS A 176 18.28 14.71 10.83
C HIS A 176 17.24 15.57 10.13
N PHE A 177 16.12 15.83 10.81
CA PHE A 177 14.97 16.56 10.28
C PHE A 177 14.63 17.75 11.17
N LEU A 178 14.39 18.91 10.55
CA LEU A 178 13.74 20.06 11.17
C LEU A 178 12.42 20.33 10.49
N VAL A 179 11.32 20.33 11.22
CA VAL A 179 9.97 20.52 10.69
C VAL A 179 9.42 21.85 11.15
N THR A 180 8.93 22.64 10.21
CA THR A 180 8.50 24.02 10.41
C THR A 180 7.05 24.23 9.97
N GLU A 181 6.37 25.14 10.67
CA GLU A 181 4.97 25.47 10.43
C GLU A 181 4.83 26.70 9.54
N HIS A 182 3.99 26.57 8.50
CA HIS A 182 3.60 27.66 7.61
C HIS A 182 2.08 27.70 7.43
N ARG A 183 1.52 28.92 7.40
CA ARG A 183 0.08 29.19 7.22
C ARG A 183 -0.79 28.45 8.24
N THR A 184 -1.26 27.25 7.91
CA THR A 184 -2.25 26.47 8.65
C THR A 184 -1.71 25.18 9.27
N GLY A 185 -0.44 24.84 9.06
CA GLY A 185 0.16 23.63 9.64
C GLY A 185 1.64 23.41 9.33
N TYR A 186 2.20 22.36 9.92
CA TYR A 186 3.53 21.85 9.62
C TYR A 186 3.51 21.20 8.24
N ASN A 187 4.35 21.68 7.34
CA ASN A 187 4.33 21.27 5.93
C ASN A 187 5.69 21.37 5.24
N THR A 188 6.73 21.76 5.97
CA THR A 188 8.08 21.97 5.45
C THR A 188 9.07 21.31 6.37
N THR A 189 9.96 20.48 5.82
CA THR A 189 11.10 19.93 6.53
C THR A 189 12.42 20.36 5.89
N TYR A 190 13.46 20.47 6.70
CA TYR A 190 14.84 20.59 6.27
C TYR A 190 15.54 19.29 6.69
N VAL A 191 16.42 18.78 5.83
CA VAL A 191 17.08 17.49 6.06
C VAL A 191 18.58 17.67 5.95
N SER A 192 19.32 17.10 6.91
CA SER A 192 20.78 17.10 6.92
C SER A 192 21.33 15.74 7.34
N GLY A 193 22.57 15.43 6.93
CA GLY A 193 23.29 14.23 7.38
C GLY A 193 23.85 14.38 8.81
N ASN A 194 23.90 15.60 9.33
CA ASN A 194 24.35 15.91 10.68
C ASN A 194 23.39 16.95 11.30
N ARG A 195 23.78 17.57 12.41
CA ARG A 195 23.00 18.64 13.06
C ARG A 195 23.26 20.03 12.46
N ASP A 196 23.93 20.11 11.31
CA ASP A 196 24.17 21.35 10.58
C ASP A 196 23.16 21.47 9.43
N PHE A 197 22.24 22.42 9.54
CA PHE A 197 21.19 22.68 8.55
C PHE A 197 21.43 23.95 7.74
N GLN A 198 22.59 24.62 7.90
CA GLN A 198 22.82 25.95 7.34
C GLN A 198 22.54 26.01 5.83
N ASN A 199 22.94 24.97 5.09
CA ASN A 199 22.77 24.84 3.64
C ASN A 199 21.63 23.88 3.24
N SER A 200 20.72 23.54 4.16
CA SER A 200 19.60 22.64 3.85
C SER A 200 18.49 23.38 3.11
N ASP A 201 18.12 22.87 1.95
CA ASP A 201 16.94 23.35 1.22
C ASP A 201 15.63 22.90 1.87
N PRO A 202 14.55 23.70 1.78
CA PRO A 202 13.25 23.29 2.24
C PRO A 202 12.67 22.16 1.38
N LYS A 203 12.07 21.17 2.04
CA LYS A 203 11.37 20.04 1.42
C LYS A 203 9.91 20.03 1.88
N GLY A 204 9.00 20.10 0.93
CA GLY A 204 7.56 20.00 1.15
C GLY A 204 7.02 18.61 0.82
N LEU A 205 5.71 18.52 0.65
CA LEU A 205 5.10 17.32 0.05
C LEU A 205 5.74 17.04 -1.31
N ASP A 206 5.86 15.75 -1.63
CA ASP A 206 6.43 15.22 -2.86
C ASP A 206 7.92 15.47 -3.09
N SER A 207 8.59 16.22 -2.20
CA SER A 207 10.03 16.40 -2.23
C SER A 207 10.75 15.11 -1.87
N THR A 208 11.96 14.92 -2.40
CA THR A 208 12.72 13.68 -2.21
C THR A 208 13.86 13.83 -1.21
N VAL A 209 14.18 12.73 -0.52
CA VAL A 209 15.28 12.57 0.42
C VAL A 209 15.99 11.25 0.11
N ASN A 210 17.30 11.26 0.05
CA ASN A 210 18.10 10.06 -0.21
C ASN A 210 18.62 9.48 1.11
N PHE A 211 18.50 8.16 1.26
CA PHE A 211 19.08 7.35 2.32
C PHE A 211 19.78 6.13 1.71
N GLY A 212 21.11 6.07 1.83
CA GLY A 212 21.89 4.92 1.38
C GLY A 212 21.73 4.58 -0.10
N GLY A 213 21.40 5.56 -0.95
CA GLY A 213 21.12 5.37 -2.38
C GLY A 213 19.65 5.16 -2.73
N GLN A 214 18.78 4.93 -1.76
CA GLN A 214 17.33 4.83 -1.96
C GLN A 214 16.66 6.19 -1.81
N ILE A 215 15.75 6.50 -2.74
CA ILE A 215 15.03 7.77 -2.77
C ILE A 215 13.67 7.61 -2.11
N PHE A 216 13.44 8.38 -1.05
CA PHE A 216 12.17 8.51 -0.35
C PHE A 216 11.50 9.83 -0.70
N LYS A 217 10.19 9.78 -0.89
CA LYS A 217 9.33 10.92 -1.12
C LYS A 217 8.67 11.34 0.20
N VAL A 218 8.62 12.63 0.49
CA VAL A 218 7.83 13.16 1.62
C VAL A 218 6.35 13.06 1.28
N SER A 219 5.63 12.17 1.96
CA SER A 219 4.20 11.93 1.71
C SER A 219 3.29 12.71 2.64
N GLY A 220 3.79 13.19 3.78
CA GLY A 220 2.96 13.90 4.72
C GLY A 220 3.65 14.43 5.97
N PHE A 221 2.88 15.20 6.73
CA PHE A 221 3.25 15.77 8.02
C PHE A 221 2.10 15.61 9.01
N GLN A 222 2.38 15.23 10.25
CA GLN A 222 1.35 15.15 11.28
C GLN A 222 0.89 16.55 11.72
N ASN A 223 -0.41 16.82 11.60
CA ASN A 223 -1.02 18.11 11.97
C ASN A 223 -2.17 18.00 12.98
N VAL A 224 -2.22 16.88 13.72
CA VAL A 224 -3.22 16.64 14.77
C VAL A 224 -2.95 17.55 15.98
N ARG A 225 -4.01 18.13 16.57
CA ARG A 225 -3.97 19.23 17.56
C ARG A 225 -2.87 19.15 18.63
N TYR A 226 -2.61 17.96 19.19
CA TYR A 226 -1.63 17.76 20.28
C TYR A 226 -0.26 17.22 19.84
N HIS A 227 -0.11 16.86 18.56
CA HIS A 227 1.12 16.25 18.01
C HIS A 227 1.53 16.89 16.68
N ARG A 228 1.16 18.15 16.46
CA ARG A 228 1.50 18.88 15.23
C ARG A 228 3.02 18.93 15.05
N GLY A 229 3.50 18.64 13.84
CA GLY A 229 4.94 18.61 13.52
C GLY A 229 5.69 17.43 14.14
N GLY A 230 5.01 16.53 14.86
CA GLY A 230 5.63 15.43 15.59
C GLY A 230 6.06 14.25 14.72
N LEU A 231 5.56 14.14 13.49
CA LEU A 231 5.92 13.10 12.54
C LEU A 231 6.05 13.65 11.12
N VAL A 232 7.01 13.11 10.37
CA VAL A 232 7.11 13.22 8.91
C VAL A 232 6.94 11.83 8.30
N PHE A 233 6.05 11.72 7.33
CA PHE A 233 5.79 10.48 6.61
C PHE A 233 6.62 10.46 5.32
N LEU A 234 7.32 9.37 5.11
CA LEU A 234 8.11 9.12 3.90
C LEU A 234 7.52 7.92 3.16
N GLU A 235 7.67 7.88 1.85
CA GLU A 235 7.30 6.74 1.02
C GLU A 235 8.38 6.45 -0.03
N SER A 236 8.75 5.18 -0.21
CA SER A 236 9.55 4.73 -1.35
C SER A 236 8.84 3.56 -2.01
N HIS A 237 8.69 3.61 -3.34
CA HIS A 237 8.36 2.41 -4.09
C HIS A 237 9.49 1.40 -3.90
N VAL A 238 9.13 0.14 -3.64
CA VAL A 238 10.08 -0.96 -3.49
C VAL A 238 9.97 -1.88 -4.68
N LYS A 239 8.75 -2.30 -5.03
CA LYS A 239 8.56 -3.27 -6.11
C LYS A 239 7.14 -3.29 -6.69
N GLY A 240 7.06 -3.52 -8.00
CA GLY A 240 5.86 -3.99 -8.68
C GLY A 240 6.02 -5.47 -9.03
N PHE A 241 4.96 -6.27 -8.84
CA PHE A 241 4.93 -7.68 -9.21
C PHE A 241 3.54 -8.04 -9.71
N GLY A 242 3.41 -8.55 -10.94
CA GLY A 242 2.10 -8.89 -11.49
C GLY A 242 1.93 -8.59 -12.96
N SER A 243 0.76 -8.94 -13.51
CA SER A 243 0.34 -8.50 -14.84
C SER A 243 0.30 -6.97 -14.89
N SER A 244 0.61 -6.39 -16.04
CA SER A 244 0.50 -4.93 -16.22
C SER A 244 -0.95 -4.51 -16.01
N LEU A 245 -1.16 -3.44 -15.22
CA LEU A 245 -2.48 -2.84 -15.10
C LEU A 245 -2.87 -2.16 -16.41
N ASP A 246 -3.88 -2.68 -17.11
CA ASP A 246 -4.54 -1.91 -18.14
C ASP A 246 -5.45 -0.88 -17.46
N ARG A 247 -5.25 0.41 -17.77
CA ARG A 247 -5.88 1.51 -17.01
C ARG A 247 -7.37 1.67 -17.31
N SER A 248 -7.92 0.87 -18.21
CA SER A 248 -9.31 0.92 -18.67
C SER A 248 -10.25 -0.07 -17.98
N GLU A 249 -9.76 -0.94 -17.10
CA GLU A 249 -10.56 -1.97 -16.44
C GLU A 249 -11.02 -1.55 -15.03
N GLU A 250 -12.08 -2.19 -14.51
CA GLU A 250 -12.60 -1.93 -13.15
C GLU A 250 -11.64 -2.52 -12.12
N VAL A 251 -10.69 -1.70 -11.65
CA VAL A 251 -9.66 -2.18 -10.73
C VAL A 251 -10.14 -2.21 -9.28
N VAL A 252 -10.19 -3.40 -8.68
CA VAL A 252 -10.47 -3.54 -7.24
C VAL A 252 -9.17 -3.41 -6.45
N LYS A 253 -9.11 -2.43 -5.52
CA LYS A 253 -7.91 -2.12 -4.72
C LYS A 253 -8.00 -2.66 -3.29
N PHE A 254 -6.95 -3.36 -2.85
CA PHE A 254 -6.80 -3.86 -1.48
C PHE A 254 -5.51 -3.36 -0.86
N ASN A 255 -5.59 -2.75 0.33
CA ASN A 255 -4.42 -2.31 1.07
C ASN A 255 -4.11 -3.26 2.24
N ARG A 256 -2.85 -3.67 2.37
CA ARG A 256 -2.30 -4.38 3.53
C ARG A 256 -1.13 -3.60 4.12
N TYR A 257 -0.95 -3.71 5.43
CA TYR A 257 0.08 -2.96 6.18
C TYR A 257 1.01 -3.86 7.00
N PRO A 258 1.86 -4.68 6.36
CA PRO A 258 2.96 -5.35 7.03
C PRO A 258 4.07 -4.36 7.46
N SER A 259 5.01 -4.83 8.27
CA SER A 259 6.25 -4.13 8.61
C SER A 259 7.37 -4.55 7.67
N TYR A 260 8.27 -3.66 7.29
CA TYR A 260 9.44 -3.90 6.46
C TYR A 260 10.71 -3.68 7.29
N ASP A 261 11.70 -4.56 7.10
CA ASP A 261 12.95 -4.55 7.86
C ASP A 261 14.15 -4.67 6.93
N ALA A 262 14.67 -3.53 6.48
CA ALA A 262 15.87 -3.50 5.65
C ALA A 262 17.18 -3.58 6.45
N ASP A 263 17.20 -3.15 7.72
CA ASP A 263 18.47 -2.90 8.44
C ASP A 263 18.43 -3.14 9.98
N ASN A 264 17.40 -3.79 10.51
CA ASN A 264 17.33 -4.31 11.87
C ASN A 264 17.64 -3.31 13.01
N SER A 265 16.89 -2.21 13.08
CA SER A 265 16.74 -1.47 14.35
C SER A 265 15.34 -0.93 14.64
N ASP A 266 14.43 -0.84 13.68
CA ASP A 266 13.00 -0.54 13.91
C ASP A 266 12.13 -1.11 12.79
N LEU A 267 11.12 -1.92 13.14
CA LEU A 267 10.10 -2.40 12.20
C LEU A 267 9.26 -1.22 11.70
N MET A 268 9.32 -0.92 10.40
CA MET A 268 8.64 0.23 9.79
C MET A 268 7.47 -0.20 8.92
N PRO A 269 6.34 0.53 8.89
CA PRO A 269 5.19 0.09 8.10
C PRO A 269 5.49 0.11 6.60
N MET A 270 4.82 -0.79 5.89
CA MET A 270 4.87 -0.94 4.45
C MET A 270 3.45 -1.10 3.94
N ARG A 271 3.12 -0.45 2.83
CA ARG A 271 1.82 -0.57 2.15
C ARG A 271 1.97 -1.53 0.98
N VAL A 272 1.14 -2.57 0.96
CA VAL A 272 0.97 -3.45 -0.20
C VAL A 272 -0.40 -3.16 -0.80
N GLU A 273 -0.42 -2.73 -2.05
CA GLU A 273 -1.64 -2.49 -2.81
C GLU A 273 -1.82 -3.61 -3.82
N VAL A 274 -2.94 -4.32 -3.74
CA VAL A 274 -3.32 -5.36 -4.70
C VAL A 274 -4.39 -4.78 -5.61
N TYR A 275 -4.12 -4.87 -6.90
CA TYR A 275 -5.00 -4.44 -7.96
C TYR A 275 -5.43 -5.68 -8.73
N VAL A 276 -6.74 -5.84 -8.93
CA VAL A 276 -7.33 -6.98 -9.65
C VAL A 276 -7.94 -6.48 -10.95
N THR A 277 -7.70 -7.21 -12.03
CA THR A 277 -8.29 -7.02 -13.36
C THR A 277 -8.97 -8.31 -13.79
#